data_AF-A0A928IBD3-F1
#
_entry.id   AF-A0A928IBD3-F1
#
_cell.length_a   1.000
_cell.length_b   1.000
_cell.length_c   1.000
_cell.angle_alpha   90.00
_cell.angle_beta   90.00
_cell.angle_gamma   90.00
#
_symmetry.space_group_name_H-M   'P 1'
#
loop_
_entity.id
_entity.type
_entity.pdbx_description
1 polymer ?
#
loop_
_entity_poly.entity_id
_entity_poly.type
_entity_poly.pdbx_seq_one_letter_code
_entity_poly.pdbx_strand_id
1 'polypeptide(L)'
;MSELKFYICERCGNLVETIHESGVPMMCCGQKMTQLVPGSVDASEEKHVPVLAEDGNTLRVDVGAVTHPMLPEHHIEWIVLLTDKGCYRKHLAAGDEPCAVFNLAEGEKPIFAYEYCNLHGLWVGELPKICPIEVKPETKEANYTVCHCNKVTYLDIVKAVEACESLSDVLAVFEKVKSTTKCSTGCGGCYDKVVAIISDTLMGH
;
A
#
# COMPACT_ATOMS: atom_id res chain seq x y z
N MET A 1 -14.01 10.65 -0.47
CA MET A 1 -14.99 9.56 -0.62
C MET A 1 -14.77 8.58 0.52
N SER A 2 -15.84 8.02 1.07
CA SER A 2 -15.75 6.99 2.11
C SER A 2 -15.30 5.64 1.53
N GLU A 3 -14.67 4.81 2.34
CA GLU A 3 -14.35 3.41 2.03
C GLU A 3 -15.57 2.64 1.52
N LEU A 4 -15.34 1.66 0.63
CA LEU A 4 -16.39 0.76 0.18
C LEU A 4 -16.77 -0.21 1.31
N LYS A 5 -18.06 -0.55 1.39
CA LYS A 5 -18.55 -1.56 2.32
C LYS A 5 -19.11 -2.74 1.57
N PHE A 6 -18.74 -3.92 2.05
CA PHE A 6 -19.19 -5.20 1.53
C PHE A 6 -19.93 -5.96 2.62
N TYR A 7 -20.96 -6.68 2.23
CA TYR A 7 -21.73 -7.52 3.14
C TYR A 7 -21.91 -8.91 2.55
N ILE A 8 -21.92 -9.93 3.40
CA ILE A 8 -22.16 -11.31 3.02
C ILE A 8 -23.34 -11.89 3.80
N CYS A 9 -24.17 -12.68 3.13
CA CYS A 9 -25.14 -13.54 3.78
C CYS A 9 -24.49 -14.89 4.10
N GLU A 10 -24.22 -15.14 5.37
CA GLU A 10 -23.56 -16.38 5.84
C GLU A 10 -24.35 -17.67 5.53
N ARG A 11 -25.63 -17.55 5.16
CA ARG A 11 -26.48 -18.69 4.82
C ARG A 11 -26.43 -19.09 3.35
N CYS A 12 -26.36 -18.12 2.43
CA CYS A 12 -26.44 -18.38 0.98
C CYS A 12 -25.25 -17.88 0.19
N GLY A 13 -24.30 -17.20 0.81
CA GLY A 13 -23.12 -16.64 0.15
C GLY A 13 -23.39 -15.37 -0.66
N ASN A 14 -24.62 -14.84 -0.67
CA ASN A 14 -24.91 -13.59 -1.37
C ASN A 14 -24.00 -12.48 -0.86
N LEU A 15 -23.30 -11.84 -1.77
CA LEU A 15 -22.30 -10.82 -1.49
C LEU A 15 -22.69 -9.52 -2.20
N VAL A 16 -22.63 -8.41 -1.47
CA VAL A 16 -23.14 -7.11 -1.93
C VAL A 16 -22.17 -6.00 -1.58
N GLU A 17 -22.00 -5.06 -2.50
CA GLU A 17 -21.28 -3.81 -2.30
C GLU A 17 -22.29 -2.67 -2.21
N THR A 18 -22.08 -1.73 -1.28
CA THR A 18 -22.97 -0.57 -1.14
C THR A 18 -22.50 0.62 -1.96
N ILE A 19 -23.38 1.14 -2.83
CA ILE A 19 -23.18 2.44 -3.49
C ILE A 19 -23.52 3.59 -2.53
N HIS A 20 -24.56 3.41 -1.71
CA HIS A 20 -25.00 4.35 -0.69
C HIS A 20 -25.51 3.59 0.54
N GLU A 21 -25.14 4.06 1.73
CA GLU A 21 -25.56 3.47 2.98
C GLU A 21 -26.42 4.47 3.76
N SER A 22 -27.68 4.10 4.00
CA SER A 22 -28.64 4.91 4.77
C SER A 22 -28.61 4.61 6.28
N GLY A 23 -27.76 3.68 6.72
CA GLY A 23 -27.62 3.27 8.12
C GLY A 23 -28.60 2.20 8.60
N VAL A 24 -29.45 1.65 7.71
CA VAL A 24 -30.37 0.56 8.05
C VAL A 24 -29.75 -0.82 7.82
N PRO A 25 -30.10 -1.85 8.61
CA PRO A 25 -29.58 -3.20 8.41
C PRO A 25 -29.96 -3.78 7.03
N MET A 26 -28.97 -4.32 6.30
CA MET A 26 -29.24 -5.07 5.08
C MET A 26 -29.64 -6.52 5.43
N MET A 27 -30.70 -7.02 4.79
CA MET A 27 -31.31 -8.32 5.13
C MET A 27 -31.23 -9.29 3.95
N CYS A 28 -30.85 -10.54 4.21
CA CYS A 28 -30.88 -11.62 3.25
C CYS A 28 -31.27 -12.93 3.95
N CYS A 29 -32.06 -13.78 3.30
CA CYS A 29 -32.56 -15.04 3.87
C CYS A 29 -33.26 -14.91 5.24
N GLY A 30 -33.87 -13.75 5.53
CA GLY A 30 -34.57 -13.48 6.78
C GLY A 30 -33.65 -13.07 7.95
N GLN A 31 -32.35 -12.89 7.72
CA GLN A 31 -31.38 -12.46 8.72
C GLN A 31 -30.60 -11.22 8.27
N LYS A 32 -29.99 -10.54 9.22
CA LYS A 32 -29.07 -9.42 8.94
C LYS A 32 -27.82 -9.97 8.25
N MET A 33 -27.38 -9.31 7.18
CA MET A 33 -26.12 -9.63 6.52
C MET A 33 -24.94 -9.14 7.37
N THR A 34 -23.84 -9.88 7.33
CA THR A 34 -22.60 -9.57 8.05
C THR A 34 -21.75 -8.63 7.20
N GLN A 35 -21.29 -7.52 7.76
CA GLN A 35 -20.32 -6.65 7.07
C GLN A 35 -18.97 -7.38 7.01
N LEU A 36 -18.36 -7.42 5.84
CA LEU A 36 -16.99 -7.89 5.70
C LEU A 36 -16.05 -6.75 6.13
N VAL A 37 -15.22 -7.02 7.13
CA VAL A 37 -14.19 -6.11 7.62
C VAL A 37 -12.85 -6.55 7.01
N PRO A 38 -12.15 -5.69 6.23
CA PRO A 38 -10.88 -6.08 5.64
C PRO A 38 -9.86 -6.58 6.67
N GLY A 39 -9.18 -7.68 6.38
CA GLY A 39 -8.11 -8.23 7.23
C GLY A 39 -8.60 -8.79 8.59
N SER A 40 -9.90 -9.04 8.76
CA SER A 40 -10.43 -9.55 10.03
C SER A 40 -10.24 -11.06 10.25
N VAL A 41 -9.84 -11.79 9.21
CA VAL A 41 -9.57 -13.24 9.27
C VAL A 41 -8.09 -13.46 9.54
N ASP A 42 -7.77 -14.37 10.46
CA ASP A 42 -6.38 -14.78 10.75
C ASP A 42 -5.81 -15.58 9.57
N ALA A 43 -5.22 -14.86 8.61
CA ALA A 43 -4.54 -15.41 7.45
C ALA A 43 -3.31 -14.56 7.09
N SER A 44 -2.48 -15.09 6.20
CA SER A 44 -1.20 -14.50 5.82
C SER A 44 -1.37 -13.18 5.06
N GLU A 45 -1.03 -12.04 5.69
CA GLU A 45 -1.15 -10.72 5.06
C GLU A 45 -0.35 -10.61 3.75
N GLU A 46 0.85 -11.22 3.71
CA GLU A 46 1.76 -11.17 2.56
C GLU A 46 1.14 -11.81 1.29
N LYS A 47 0.10 -12.63 1.44
CA LYS A 47 -0.59 -13.30 0.33
C LYS A 47 -1.96 -12.71 -0.01
N HIS A 48 -2.49 -11.81 0.80
CA HIS A 48 -3.86 -11.33 0.65
C HIS A 48 -3.93 -9.82 0.49
N VAL A 49 -3.06 -9.05 1.15
CA VAL A 49 -3.04 -7.59 0.97
C VAL A 49 -2.71 -7.27 -0.50
N PRO A 50 -3.62 -6.59 -1.24
CA PRO A 50 -3.35 -6.19 -2.61
C PRO A 50 -2.14 -5.26 -2.71
N VAL A 51 -1.30 -5.48 -3.72
CA VAL A 51 -0.14 -4.65 -4.06
C VAL A 51 -0.44 -3.92 -5.36
N LEU A 52 -0.38 -2.59 -5.31
CA LEU A 52 -0.71 -1.71 -6.42
C LEU A 52 0.58 -1.21 -7.10
N ALA A 53 0.62 -1.25 -8.43
CA ALA A 53 1.72 -0.73 -9.23
C ALA A 53 1.17 0.12 -10.40
N GLU A 54 1.59 1.38 -10.45
CA GLU A 54 1.23 2.33 -11.52
C GLU A 54 2.25 2.25 -12.68
N ASP A 55 1.75 2.20 -13.91
CA ASP A 55 2.51 2.34 -15.15
C ASP A 55 1.73 3.24 -16.13
N GLY A 56 2.07 4.53 -16.14
CA GLY A 56 1.37 5.53 -16.94
C GLY A 56 -0.09 5.68 -16.54
N ASN A 57 -1.01 5.36 -17.45
CA ASN A 57 -2.46 5.36 -17.21
C ASN A 57 -3.01 3.99 -16.80
N THR A 58 -2.12 3.00 -16.64
CA THR A 58 -2.47 1.64 -16.27
C THR A 58 -2.10 1.40 -14.83
N LEU A 59 -2.98 0.74 -14.09
CA LEU A 59 -2.73 0.28 -12.72
C LEU A 59 -2.85 -1.24 -12.70
N ARG A 60 -1.78 -1.91 -12.29
CA ARG A 60 -1.83 -3.34 -11.98
C ARG A 60 -2.01 -3.53 -10.48
N VAL A 61 -2.91 -4.44 -10.13
CA VAL A 61 -3.14 -4.89 -8.76
C VAL A 61 -2.81 -6.37 -8.72
N ASP A 62 -1.80 -6.75 -7.94
CA ASP A 62 -1.45 -8.13 -7.63
C ASP A 62 -1.98 -8.48 -6.24
N VAL A 63 -2.46 -9.71 -6.03
CA VAL A 63 -2.93 -10.15 -4.71
C VAL A 63 -1.80 -10.83 -3.95
N GLY A 64 -1.33 -10.11 -2.93
CA GLY A 64 -0.19 -10.48 -2.11
C GLY A 64 1.15 -9.99 -2.65
N ALA A 65 2.06 -9.64 -1.74
CA ALA A 65 3.49 -9.52 -2.04
C ALA A 65 4.12 -10.89 -2.39
N VAL A 66 3.50 -11.96 -1.88
CA VAL A 66 3.70 -13.34 -2.30
C VAL A 66 2.42 -13.79 -2.99
N THR A 67 2.53 -14.33 -4.20
CA THR A 67 1.39 -14.74 -5.02
C THR A 67 0.40 -15.63 -4.26
N HIS A 68 -0.88 -15.21 -4.23
CA HIS A 68 -1.97 -16.01 -3.68
C HIS A 68 -2.24 -17.28 -4.51
N PRO A 69 -2.61 -18.43 -3.91
CA PRO A 69 -3.04 -19.61 -4.66
C PRO A 69 -4.32 -19.38 -5.49
N MET A 70 -4.41 -19.98 -6.68
CA MET A 70 -5.61 -19.88 -7.53
C MET A 70 -6.14 -21.28 -7.87
N LEU A 71 -6.53 -22.03 -6.84
CA LEU A 71 -7.06 -23.39 -6.92
C LEU A 71 -8.61 -23.38 -6.94
N PRO A 72 -9.27 -24.41 -7.49
CA PRO A 72 -10.74 -24.49 -7.50
C PRO A 72 -11.39 -24.28 -6.13
N GLU A 73 -10.81 -24.83 -5.08
CA GLU A 73 -11.26 -24.73 -3.69
C GLU A 73 -10.76 -23.48 -2.95
N HIS A 74 -9.74 -22.80 -3.48
CA HIS A 74 -9.08 -21.66 -2.82
C HIS A 74 -8.52 -20.68 -3.85
N HIS A 75 -9.24 -19.59 -4.08
CA HIS A 75 -8.89 -18.57 -5.06
C HIS A 75 -9.45 -17.20 -4.68
N ILE A 76 -8.91 -16.19 -5.35
CA ILE A 76 -9.46 -14.84 -5.34
C ILE A 76 -10.64 -14.80 -6.30
N GLU A 77 -11.81 -14.42 -5.84
CA GLU A 77 -13.01 -14.36 -6.69
C GLU A 77 -13.09 -13.06 -7.48
N TRP A 78 -12.60 -11.96 -6.91
CA TRP A 78 -12.64 -10.64 -7.53
C TRP A 78 -11.67 -9.65 -6.89
N ILE A 79 -11.33 -8.63 -7.67
CA ILE A 79 -10.57 -7.45 -7.27
C ILE A 79 -11.41 -6.21 -7.59
N VAL A 80 -11.54 -5.30 -6.62
CA VAL A 80 -12.21 -4.00 -6.78
C VAL A 80 -11.19 -2.89 -6.59
N LEU A 81 -11.11 -1.98 -7.56
CA LEU A 81 -10.33 -0.75 -7.46
C LEU A 81 -11.26 0.42 -7.17
N LEU A 82 -11.09 1.10 -6.05
CA LEU A 82 -11.71 2.38 -5.74
C LEU A 82 -10.79 3.52 -6.17
N THR A 83 -11.35 4.48 -6.89
CA THR A 83 -10.68 5.71 -7.32
C THR A 83 -11.41 6.95 -6.77
N ASP A 84 -10.85 8.13 -7.00
CA ASP A 84 -11.52 9.40 -6.71
C ASP A 84 -12.71 9.70 -7.64
N LYS A 85 -12.90 8.92 -8.72
CA LYS A 85 -13.99 9.08 -9.70
C LYS A 85 -15.03 7.97 -9.65
N GLY A 86 -14.71 6.82 -9.09
CA GLY A 86 -15.63 5.68 -9.05
C GLY A 86 -14.98 4.41 -8.57
N CYS A 87 -15.50 3.28 -9.03
CA CYS A 87 -14.94 1.97 -8.73
C CYS A 87 -14.99 1.06 -9.95
N TYR A 88 -13.99 0.20 -10.06
CA TYR A 88 -13.90 -0.87 -11.06
C TYR A 88 -13.93 -2.22 -10.35
N ARG A 89 -14.52 -3.23 -11.00
CA ARG A 89 -14.50 -4.61 -10.51
C ARG A 89 -14.06 -5.55 -11.62
N LYS A 90 -13.15 -6.46 -11.29
CA LYS A 90 -12.78 -7.58 -12.15
C LYS A 90 -12.95 -8.87 -11.38
N HIS A 91 -13.67 -9.82 -11.98
CA HIS A 91 -13.79 -11.17 -11.47
C HIS A 91 -12.61 -12.01 -11.97
N LEU A 92 -12.17 -12.94 -11.14
CA LEU A 92 -11.16 -13.94 -11.47
C LEU A 92 -11.78 -15.33 -11.29
N ALA A 93 -11.23 -16.30 -11.99
CA ALA A 93 -11.56 -17.72 -11.84
C ALA A 93 -10.35 -18.49 -11.32
N ALA A 94 -10.60 -19.65 -10.71
CA ALA A 94 -9.53 -20.57 -10.37
C ALA A 94 -8.67 -20.90 -11.60
N GLY A 95 -7.34 -20.91 -11.43
CA GLY A 95 -6.35 -21.06 -12.48
C GLY A 95 -5.88 -19.76 -13.12
N ASP A 96 -6.59 -18.64 -12.95
CA ASP A 96 -6.12 -17.33 -13.41
C ASP A 96 -4.89 -16.89 -12.59
N GLU A 97 -4.14 -15.93 -13.13
CA GLU A 97 -3.16 -15.19 -12.33
C GLU A 97 -3.92 -14.30 -11.32
N PRO A 98 -3.53 -14.25 -10.02
CA PRO A 98 -4.23 -13.48 -8.99
C PRO A 98 -3.92 -11.99 -9.11
N CYS A 99 -4.27 -11.39 -10.24
CA CYS A 99 -4.01 -10.00 -10.54
C CYS A 99 -5.11 -9.40 -11.43
N ALA A 100 -5.18 -8.08 -11.45
CA ALA A 100 -6.07 -7.32 -12.32
C ALA A 100 -5.38 -6.06 -12.82
N VAL A 101 -5.57 -5.75 -14.10
CA VAL A 101 -5.07 -4.53 -14.74
C VAL A 101 -6.23 -3.58 -15.03
N PHE A 102 -6.12 -2.32 -14.63
CA PHE A 102 -7.13 -1.28 -14.82
C PHE A 102 -6.55 -0.11 -15.63
N ASN A 103 -7.34 0.44 -16.55
CA ASN A 103 -6.97 1.64 -17.29
C ASN A 103 -7.73 2.82 -16.69
N LEU A 104 -7.01 3.79 -16.17
CA LEU A 104 -7.57 4.97 -15.52
C LEU A 104 -7.72 6.11 -16.53
N ALA A 105 -8.77 6.91 -16.34
CA ALA A 105 -8.93 8.14 -17.10
C ALA A 105 -7.86 9.17 -16.70
N GLU A 106 -7.61 10.16 -17.56
CA GLU A 106 -6.67 11.24 -17.25
C GLU A 106 -7.08 11.96 -15.96
N GLY A 107 -6.16 12.02 -14.99
CA GLY A 107 -6.37 12.67 -13.70
C GLY A 107 -7.19 11.88 -12.68
N GLU A 108 -7.64 10.67 -13.01
CA GLU A 108 -8.24 9.73 -12.06
C GLU A 108 -7.15 9.09 -11.20
N LYS A 109 -7.39 9.03 -9.89
CA LYS A 109 -6.41 8.58 -8.90
C LYS A 109 -6.91 7.35 -8.16
N PRO A 110 -6.13 6.28 -8.07
CA PRO A 110 -6.47 5.14 -7.23
C PRO A 110 -6.42 5.54 -5.75
N ILE A 111 -7.32 4.95 -4.96
CA ILE A 111 -7.39 5.15 -3.51
C ILE A 111 -7.12 3.83 -2.80
N PHE A 112 -7.96 2.82 -3.05
CA PHE A 112 -7.86 1.50 -2.44
C PHE A 112 -8.08 0.41 -3.49
N ALA A 113 -7.37 -0.70 -3.35
CA ALA A 113 -7.74 -1.95 -3.98
C ALA A 113 -8.23 -2.93 -2.92
N TYR A 114 -9.36 -3.57 -3.17
CA TYR A 114 -9.93 -4.63 -2.36
C TYR A 114 -9.83 -5.95 -3.13
N GLU A 115 -9.61 -7.04 -2.43
CA GLU A 115 -9.74 -8.39 -2.96
C GLU A 115 -10.61 -9.25 -2.03
N TYR A 116 -11.24 -10.27 -2.60
CA TYR A 116 -11.93 -11.27 -1.81
C TYR A 116 -11.48 -12.69 -2.14
N CYS A 117 -10.90 -13.33 -1.13
CA CYS A 117 -10.59 -14.74 -1.12
C CYS A 117 -11.82 -15.52 -0.62
N ASN A 118 -12.20 -16.56 -1.35
CA ASN A 118 -13.36 -17.39 -0.99
C ASN A 118 -13.23 -18.06 0.39
N LEU A 119 -12.01 -18.24 0.91
CA LEU A 119 -11.74 -18.80 2.24
C LEU A 119 -11.35 -17.76 3.29
N HIS A 120 -10.57 -16.75 2.91
CA HIS A 120 -9.96 -15.81 3.87
C HIS A 120 -10.61 -14.43 3.86
N GLY A 121 -11.71 -14.26 3.14
CA GLY A 121 -12.53 -13.06 3.19
C GLY A 121 -11.91 -11.86 2.48
N LEU A 122 -12.24 -10.67 2.98
CA LEU A 122 -11.94 -9.39 2.36
C LEU A 122 -10.59 -8.85 2.82
N TRP A 123 -9.82 -8.27 1.90
CA TRP A 123 -8.59 -7.54 2.20
C TRP A 123 -8.53 -6.23 1.44
N VAL A 124 -7.71 -5.30 1.90
CA VAL A 124 -7.54 -3.96 1.31
C VAL A 124 -6.07 -3.56 1.28
N GLY A 125 -5.66 -2.95 0.18
CA GLY A 125 -4.36 -2.33 -0.02
C GLY A 125 -4.53 -0.92 -0.58
N GLU A 126 -3.56 -0.05 -0.34
CA GLU A 126 -3.47 1.28 -0.95
C GLU A 126 -2.08 1.42 -1.57
N LEU A 127 -1.94 2.37 -2.49
CA LEU A 127 -0.59 2.78 -2.89
C LEU A 127 0.16 3.23 -1.65
N PRO A 128 1.48 2.94 -1.55
CA PRO A 128 2.32 3.54 -0.53
C PRO A 128 2.06 5.05 -0.57
N LYS A 129 1.66 5.61 0.57
CA LYS A 129 1.56 7.05 0.71
C LYS A 129 2.97 7.59 0.52
N ILE A 130 3.28 7.99 -0.71
CA ILE A 130 4.34 8.96 -0.96
C ILE A 130 3.79 10.19 -0.28
N CYS A 131 4.10 10.37 1.00
CA CYS A 131 3.96 11.66 1.61
C CYS A 131 4.73 12.60 0.68
N PRO A 132 4.07 13.59 0.05
CA PRO A 132 4.81 14.80 -0.24
C PRO A 132 5.32 15.17 1.14
N ILE A 133 6.61 14.95 1.40
CA ILE A 133 7.26 15.75 2.40
C ILE A 133 7.07 17.14 1.79
N GLU A 134 6.02 17.86 2.22
CA GLU A 134 6.15 19.28 2.39
C GLU A 134 7.38 19.37 3.27
N VAL A 135 8.53 19.51 2.62
CA VAL A 135 9.71 20.03 3.25
C VAL A 135 9.27 21.44 3.56
N LYS A 136 8.55 21.61 4.67
CA LYS A 136 8.65 22.85 5.41
C LYS A 136 10.16 23.02 5.51
N PRO A 137 10.73 24.10 4.96
CA PRO A 137 12.13 24.37 5.15
C PRO A 137 12.29 24.68 6.63
N GLU A 138 12.33 23.64 7.46
CA GLU A 138 12.92 23.67 8.78
C GLU A 138 14.39 23.87 8.45
N THR A 139 14.76 25.15 8.44
CA THR A 139 16.05 25.71 8.09
C THR A 139 17.18 24.70 8.23
N LYS A 140 17.95 24.48 7.15
CA LYS A 140 19.22 23.72 7.11
C LYS A 140 20.20 24.06 8.26
N GLU A 141 19.93 25.12 9.02
CA GLU A 141 20.65 25.60 10.18
C GLU A 141 20.43 24.80 11.49
N ALA A 142 19.39 23.96 11.60
CA ALA A 142 19.13 23.18 12.83
C ALA A 142 19.43 21.69 12.66
N ASN A 143 20.39 21.14 13.43
CA ASN A 143 20.69 19.70 13.45
C ASN A 143 19.58 18.88 14.15
N TYR A 144 18.52 18.53 13.42
CA TYR A 144 17.37 17.79 13.94
C TYR A 144 17.55 16.27 13.93
N THR A 145 16.71 15.55 14.68
CA THR A 145 16.74 14.07 14.75
C THR A 145 16.01 13.45 13.56
N VAL A 146 16.71 12.59 12.82
CA VAL A 146 16.22 11.85 11.64
C VAL A 146 15.70 10.46 12.04
N CYS A 147 16.42 9.75 12.90
CA CYS A 147 16.03 8.44 13.41
C CYS A 147 15.97 8.45 14.94
N HIS A 148 14.78 8.24 15.51
CA HIS A 148 14.61 8.18 16.96
C HIS A 148 15.10 6.85 17.55
N CYS A 149 15.02 5.75 16.80
CA CYS A 149 15.45 4.42 17.25
C CYS A 149 16.95 4.34 17.49
N ASN A 150 17.74 4.92 16.58
CA ASN A 150 19.20 4.91 16.64
C ASN A 150 19.80 6.28 16.99
N LYS A 151 18.95 7.26 17.35
CA LYS A 151 19.32 8.64 17.69
C LYS A 151 20.21 9.31 16.64
N VAL A 152 19.90 9.09 15.37
CA VAL A 152 20.65 9.64 14.23
C VAL A 152 20.11 11.02 13.89
N THR A 153 21.00 11.99 13.70
CA THR A 153 20.68 13.38 13.35
C THR A 153 20.92 13.69 11.88
N TYR A 154 20.43 14.83 11.40
CA TYR A 154 20.66 15.31 10.03
C TYR A 154 22.15 15.33 9.69
N LEU A 155 22.96 15.89 10.60
CA LEU A 155 24.41 16.01 10.38
C LEU A 155 25.12 14.65 10.34
N ASP A 156 24.59 13.62 11.01
CA ASP A 156 25.15 12.27 10.94
C ASP A 156 24.91 11.63 9.57
N ILE A 157 23.75 11.90 8.96
CA ILE A 157 23.47 11.47 7.58
C ILE A 157 24.38 12.22 6.60
N VAL A 158 24.49 13.55 6.71
CA VAL A 158 25.35 14.36 5.81
C VAL A 158 26.81 13.90 5.88
N LYS A 159 27.37 13.70 7.08
CA LYS A 159 28.73 13.17 7.25
C LYS A 159 28.90 11.77 6.63
N ALA A 160 27.88 10.93 6.72
CA ALA A 160 27.92 9.60 6.13
C ALA A 160 27.89 9.66 4.58
N VAL A 161 27.19 10.63 4.00
CA VAL A 161 27.17 10.89 2.56
C VAL A 161 28.49 11.49 2.08
N GLU A 162 29.04 12.48 2.79
CA GLU A 162 30.34 13.08 2.47
C GLU A 162 31.50 12.08 2.57
N ALA A 163 31.36 11.03 3.38
CA ALA A 163 32.32 9.94 3.48
C ALA A 163 32.22 8.92 2.32
N CYS A 164 31.29 9.08 1.38
CA CYS A 164 31.19 8.24 0.19
C CYS A 164 32.20 8.67 -0.89
N GLU A 165 33.02 7.73 -1.36
CA GLU A 165 34.03 7.97 -2.41
C GLU A 165 33.42 8.24 -3.79
N SER A 166 32.17 7.82 -4.01
CA SER A 166 31.40 8.07 -5.23
C SER A 166 29.97 8.45 -4.89
N LEU A 167 29.51 9.50 -5.55
CA LEU A 167 28.20 10.14 -5.38
C LEU A 167 27.29 9.92 -6.61
N SER A 168 27.70 9.08 -7.57
CA SER A 168 26.96 8.86 -8.82
C SER A 168 25.80 7.86 -8.70
N ASP A 169 25.71 7.12 -7.60
CA ASP A 169 24.71 6.06 -7.39
C ASP A 169 24.04 6.23 -6.01
N VAL A 170 22.78 6.68 -6.05
CA VAL A 170 21.96 6.95 -4.85
C VAL A 170 21.73 5.69 -4.02
N LEU A 171 21.57 4.52 -4.66
CA LEU A 171 21.36 3.26 -3.96
C LEU A 171 22.63 2.81 -3.23
N ALA A 172 23.78 2.96 -3.87
CA ALA A 172 25.08 2.66 -3.24
C ALA A 172 25.36 3.59 -2.04
N VAL A 173 25.09 4.90 -2.19
CA VAL A 173 25.21 5.87 -1.10
C VAL A 173 24.23 5.53 0.03
N PHE A 174 23.01 5.14 -0.29
CA PHE A 174 22.01 4.77 0.71
C PHE A 174 22.39 3.53 1.52
N GLU A 175 22.89 2.48 0.88
CA GLU A 175 23.38 1.29 1.59
C GLU A 175 24.60 1.61 2.48
N LYS A 176 25.47 2.52 2.03
CA LYS A 176 26.58 3.01 2.86
C LYS A 176 26.09 3.81 4.07
N VAL A 177 25.12 4.71 3.88
CA VAL A 177 24.52 5.51 4.97
C VAL A 177 23.82 4.60 5.97
N LYS A 178 23.05 3.60 5.51
CA LYS A 178 22.44 2.55 6.35
C LYS A 178 23.49 1.81 7.17
N SER A 179 24.57 1.34 6.54
CA SER A 179 25.62 0.58 7.23
C SER A 179 26.34 1.39 8.32
N THR A 180 26.40 2.72 8.14
CA THR A 180 27.15 3.63 9.02
C THR A 180 26.30 4.11 10.18
N THR A 181 25.06 4.51 9.90
CA THR A 181 24.17 5.18 10.88
C THR A 181 23.15 4.23 11.48
N LYS A 182 22.97 3.03 10.90
CA LYS A 182 21.93 2.06 11.24
C LYS A 182 20.52 2.61 11.08
N CYS A 183 20.33 3.74 10.40
CA CYS A 183 19.00 4.20 10.03
C CYS A 183 18.40 3.23 9.01
N SER A 184 17.07 3.11 8.99
CA SER A 184 16.36 2.31 7.97
C SER A 184 16.69 0.81 7.97
N THR A 185 17.22 0.27 9.08
CA THR A 185 17.45 -1.17 9.30
C THR A 185 16.46 -1.79 10.31
N GLY A 186 15.42 -1.05 10.69
CA GLY A 186 14.48 -1.41 11.76
C GLY A 186 13.04 -1.00 11.42
N CYS A 187 12.42 -0.12 12.22
CA CYS A 187 11.01 0.26 12.11
C CYS A 187 10.56 0.97 10.81
N GLY A 188 11.46 1.20 9.85
CA GLY A 188 11.15 1.84 8.57
C GLY A 188 10.82 3.34 8.61
N GLY A 189 10.42 3.90 9.76
CA GLY A 189 9.88 5.27 9.88
C GLY A 189 10.84 6.44 9.58
N CYS A 190 12.10 6.17 9.24
CA CYS A 190 13.07 7.20 8.82
C CYS A 190 13.53 7.03 7.37
N TYR A 191 13.04 6.04 6.63
CA TYR A 191 13.50 5.72 5.28
C TYR A 191 13.45 6.94 4.35
N ASP A 192 12.26 7.55 4.21
CA ASP A 192 12.06 8.66 3.27
C ASP A 192 12.89 9.89 3.64
N LYS A 193 13.03 10.17 4.94
CA LYS A 193 13.85 11.28 5.43
C LYS A 193 15.33 11.09 5.08
N VAL A 194 15.84 9.87 5.20
CA VAL A 194 17.23 9.55 4.88
C VAL A 194 17.47 9.68 3.37
N VAL A 195 16.56 9.15 2.54
CA VAL A 195 16.65 9.26 1.08
C VAL A 195 16.58 10.71 0.62
N ALA A 196 15.67 11.51 1.19
CA ALA A 196 15.58 12.95 0.90
C ALA A 196 16.88 13.69 1.22
N ILE A 197 17.46 13.46 2.41
CA ILE A 197 18.73 14.09 2.79
C ILE A 197 19.87 13.70 1.85
N ILE A 198 19.94 12.42 1.45
CA ILE A 198 20.93 11.96 0.48
C ILE A 198 20.76 12.68 -0.85
N SER A 199 19.53 12.72 -1.39
CA SER A 199 19.24 13.41 -2.65
C SER A 199 19.62 14.89 -2.60
N ASP A 200 19.25 15.59 -1.52
CA ASP A 200 19.55 17.00 -1.33
C ASP A 200 21.06 17.26 -1.23
N THR A 201 21.80 16.37 -0.58
CA THR A 201 23.26 16.48 -0.44
C THR A 201 23.97 16.24 -1.78
N LEU A 202 23.47 15.29 -2.58
CA LEU A 202 24.01 14.95 -3.90
C LEU A 202 23.76 16.03 -4.95
N MET A 203 22.64 16.75 -4.85
CA MET A 203 22.26 17.80 -5.81
C MET A 203 22.95 19.16 -5.58
N GLY A 204 23.76 19.30 -4.53
CA GLY A 204 24.63 20.46 -4.32
C GLY A 204 23.86 21.77 -4.08
N HIS A 205 23.48 22.01 -2.82
CA HIS A 205 23.09 23.33 -2.31
C HIS A 205 23.80 23.62 -0.99
#